data_AF-A0A2R4TE96-F1
#
_entry.id   AF-A0A2R4TE96-F1
#
_cell.length_a   1.000
_cell.length_b   1.000
_cell.length_c   1.000
_cell.angle_alpha   90.00
_cell.angle_beta   90.00
_cell.angle_gamma   90.00
#
_symmetry.space_group_name_H-M   'P 1'
#
loop_
_entity.id
_entity.type
_entity.pdbx_description
1 polymer ?
#
loop_
_entity_poly.entity_id
_entity_poly.type
_entity_poly.pdbx_seq_one_letter_code
_entity_poly.pdbx_strand_id
1 'polypeptide(L)'
;MDRPRAERVMDQALAFIDMAGHRTDVPLSPSRKVDPGWHAFILHSHEYADFCHRRFGAFLHHNPLKGQRLRDGVAIKRTVRAIEEMGYVVDHELWGTAAECNAPSCCGDGDGC
;
A
#
# COMPACT_ATOMS: atom_id res chain seq x y z
N MET A 1 -13.55 -1.03 -14.46
CA MET A 1 -12.59 0.08 -14.32
C MET A 1 -12.25 0.55 -15.72
N ASP A 2 -12.28 1.85 -15.97
CA ASP A 2 -11.84 2.41 -17.25
C ASP A 2 -10.31 2.53 -17.28
N ARG A 3 -9.75 2.77 -18.47
CA ARG A 3 -8.30 2.85 -18.67
C ARG A 3 -7.64 3.98 -17.84
N PRO A 4 -8.15 5.23 -17.84
CA PRO A 4 -7.52 6.30 -17.05
C PRO A 4 -7.47 6.00 -15.56
N ARG A 5 -8.52 5.38 -14.99
CA ARG A 5 -8.49 4.99 -13.58
C ARG A 5 -7.55 3.82 -13.33
N ALA A 6 -7.44 2.86 -14.24
CA ALA A 6 -6.49 1.76 -14.13
C ALA A 6 -5.04 2.25 -14.12
N GLU A 7 -4.71 3.23 -14.96
CA GLU A 7 -3.39 3.84 -15.00
C GLU A 7 -3.06 4.54 -13.67
N ARG A 8 -3.99 5.33 -13.11
CA ARG A 8 -3.82 5.93 -11.76
C ARG A 8 -3.64 4.88 -10.66
N VAL A 9 -4.42 3.81 -10.69
CA VAL A 9 -4.33 2.72 -9.69
C VAL A 9 -2.98 2.00 -9.79
N MET A 10 -2.52 1.70 -11.00
CA MET A 10 -1.22 1.05 -11.20
C MET A 10 -0.06 1.94 -10.78
N ASP A 11 -0.10 3.23 -11.11
CA ASP A 11 0.91 4.22 -10.68
C ASP A 11 1.07 4.23 -9.15
N GLN A 12 -0.04 4.37 -8.43
CA GLN A 12 -0.01 4.35 -6.96
C GLN A 12 0.37 2.99 -6.38
N ALA A 13 0.04 1.88 -7.05
CA ALA A 13 0.45 0.55 -6.64
C ALA A 13 1.96 0.34 -6.80
N LEU A 14 2.58 0.86 -7.85
CA LEU A 14 4.03 0.78 -8.04
C LEU A 14 4.78 1.58 -6.99
N ALA A 15 4.30 2.79 -6.64
CA ALA A 15 4.86 3.56 -5.53
C ALA A 15 4.75 2.81 -4.20
N PHE A 16 3.62 2.15 -3.94
CA PHE A 16 3.45 1.29 -2.78
C PHE A 16 4.45 0.12 -2.75
N ILE A 17 4.56 -0.63 -3.85
CA ILE A 17 5.45 -1.79 -3.96
C ILE A 17 6.89 -1.38 -3.72
N ASP A 18 7.30 -0.24 -4.26
CA ASP A 18 8.63 0.32 -4.04
C ASP A 18 8.91 0.57 -2.56
N MET A 19 8.00 1.26 -1.88
CA MET A 19 8.15 1.54 -0.46
C MET A 19 8.11 0.27 0.38
N ALA A 20 7.22 -0.69 0.07
CA ALA A 20 7.13 -1.96 0.77
C ALA A 20 8.38 -2.85 0.56
N GLY A 21 9.05 -2.74 -0.59
CA GLY A 21 10.30 -3.42 -0.88
C GLY A 21 11.51 -2.86 -0.14
N HIS A 22 11.52 -1.55 0.15
CA HIS A 22 12.65 -0.87 0.81
C HIS A 22 12.48 -0.67 2.32
N ARG A 23 11.24 -0.57 2.84
CA ARG A 23 10.96 -0.31 4.26
C ARG A 23 10.56 -1.60 4.98
N THR A 24 11.50 -2.18 5.73
CA THR A 24 11.24 -3.35 6.60
C THR A 24 11.05 -2.96 8.08
N ASP A 25 11.23 -1.68 8.41
CA ASP A 25 11.13 -1.12 9.76
C ASP A 25 9.67 -0.94 10.23
N VAL A 26 8.77 -0.67 9.28
CA VAL A 26 7.36 -0.43 9.56
C VAL A 26 6.46 -1.23 8.61
N PRO A 27 5.36 -1.82 9.11
CA PRO A 27 4.41 -2.49 8.23
C PRO A 27 3.64 -1.45 7.40
N LEU A 28 3.72 -1.59 6.08
CA LEU A 28 2.97 -0.80 5.10
C LEU A 28 1.79 -1.60 4.56
N SER A 29 0.76 -0.89 4.07
CA SER A 29 -0.46 -1.51 3.57
C SER A 29 -1.10 -0.65 2.48
N PRO A 30 -1.50 -1.22 1.33
CA PRO A 30 -2.18 -0.48 0.30
C PRO A 30 -3.64 -0.22 0.69
N SER A 31 -4.20 0.89 0.20
CA SER A 31 -5.63 1.15 0.32
C SER A 31 -6.45 0.12 -0.48
N ARG A 32 -7.75 -0.03 -0.18
CA ARG A 32 -8.65 -0.90 -0.95
C ARG A 32 -8.74 -0.53 -2.44
N LYS A 33 -8.53 0.75 -2.79
CA LYS A 33 -8.62 1.23 -4.17
C LYS A 33 -7.30 1.00 -4.94
N VAL A 34 -6.15 0.99 -4.24
CA VAL A 34 -4.81 0.79 -4.82
C VAL A 34 -4.42 -0.70 -4.89
N ASP A 35 -4.84 -1.49 -3.90
CA ASP A 35 -4.55 -2.92 -3.76
C ASP A 35 -4.81 -3.77 -5.03
N PRO A 36 -5.87 -3.52 -5.83
CA PRO A 36 -6.07 -4.24 -7.10
C PRO A 36 -4.93 -4.07 -8.11
N GLY A 37 -4.20 -2.95 -8.08
CA GLY A 37 -3.05 -2.72 -8.96
C GLY A 37 -1.90 -3.65 -8.63
N TRP A 38 -1.59 -3.86 -7.35
CA TRP A 38 -0.57 -4.82 -6.93
C TRP A 38 -0.96 -6.25 -7.28
N HIS A 39 -2.22 -6.62 -7.01
CA HIS A 39 -2.75 -7.94 -7.40
C HIS A 39 -2.63 -8.17 -8.90
N ALA A 40 -2.96 -7.19 -9.72
CA ALA A 40 -2.82 -7.29 -11.17
C ALA A 40 -1.35 -7.49 -11.57
N PHE A 41 -0.41 -6.75 -10.97
CA PHE A 41 1.01 -6.88 -11.32
C PHE A 41 1.58 -8.26 -10.92
N ILE A 42 1.20 -8.82 -9.77
CA ILE A 42 1.63 -10.16 -9.33
C ILE A 42 1.25 -11.24 -10.35
N LEU A 43 0.13 -11.09 -11.06
CA LEU A 43 -0.30 -12.05 -12.09
C LEU A 43 0.63 -12.07 -13.31
N HIS A 44 1.38 -11.00 -13.56
CA HIS A 44 2.48 -10.97 -14.52
C HIS A 44 3.76 -11.48 -13.82
N SER A 45 3.74 -12.76 -13.47
CA SER A 45 4.65 -13.34 -12.46
C SER A 45 6.13 -13.24 -12.83
N HIS A 46 6.48 -13.36 -14.11
CA HIS A 46 7.86 -13.17 -14.59
C HIS A 46 8.30 -11.71 -14.42
N GLU A 47 7.52 -10.77 -14.92
CA GLU A 47 7.82 -9.34 -14.85
C GLU A 47 7.85 -8.84 -13.41
N TYR A 48 6.95 -9.33 -12.55
CA TYR A 48 6.92 -9.02 -11.13
C TYR A 48 8.16 -9.57 -10.40
N ALA A 49 8.53 -10.83 -10.64
CA ALA A 49 9.72 -11.42 -10.05
C ALA A 49 10.99 -10.66 -10.48
N ASP A 50 11.12 -10.36 -11.77
CA ASP A 50 12.24 -9.60 -12.31
C ASP A 50 12.30 -8.17 -11.74
N PHE A 51 11.16 -7.49 -11.64
CA PHE A 51 11.07 -6.18 -11.02
C PHE A 51 11.57 -6.21 -9.57
N CYS A 52 11.11 -7.17 -8.78
CA CYS A 52 11.50 -7.31 -7.38
C CYS A 52 13.01 -7.58 -7.24
N HIS A 53 13.57 -8.50 -8.02
CA HIS A 53 15.01 -8.79 -7.96
C HIS A 53 15.85 -7.60 -8.41
N ARG A 54 15.48 -6.90 -9.48
CA ARG A 54 16.23 -5.74 -9.97
C ARG A 54 16.20 -4.58 -8.97
N ARG A 55 15.08 -4.38 -8.28
CA ARG A 55 14.88 -3.20 -7.43
C ARG A 55 15.23 -3.41 -5.97
N PHE A 56 14.97 -4.61 -5.45
CA PHE A 56 15.10 -4.94 -4.03
C PHE A 56 16.14 -6.04 -3.76
N GLY A 57 16.63 -6.73 -4.80
CA GLY A 57 17.52 -7.89 -4.66
C GLY A 57 16.84 -9.17 -4.17
N ALA A 58 15.53 -9.13 -3.91
CA ALA A 58 14.73 -10.27 -3.44
C ALA A 58 13.27 -10.16 -3.92
N PHE A 59 12.54 -11.28 -3.88
CA PHE A 59 11.11 -11.30 -4.22
C PHE A 59 10.26 -10.68 -3.10
N LEU A 60 9.45 -9.67 -3.42
CA LEU A 60 8.49 -9.11 -2.47
C LEU A 60 7.24 -10.00 -2.42
N HIS A 61 7.13 -10.79 -1.37
CA HIS A 61 5.98 -11.67 -1.18
C HIS A 61 4.72 -10.91 -0.79
N HIS A 62 3.64 -11.14 -1.53
CA HIS A 62 2.31 -10.72 -1.11
C HIS A 62 1.78 -11.67 -0.05
N ASN A 63 1.54 -11.15 1.15
CA ASN A 63 0.85 -11.88 2.21
C ASN A 63 -0.58 -11.35 2.33
N PRO A 64 -1.60 -12.10 1.87
CA PRO A 64 -2.99 -11.70 2.05
C PRO A 64 -3.28 -11.64 3.55
N LEU A 65 -3.35 -10.41 4.07
CA LEU A 65 -3.49 -10.12 5.49
C LEU A 65 -4.62 -10.95 6.11
N LYS A 66 -4.28 -11.82 7.08
CA LYS A 66 -5.26 -12.47 7.96
C LYS A 66 -5.76 -11.46 8.99
N GLY A 67 -6.60 -10.51 8.57
CA GLY A 67 -7.34 -9.64 9.48
C GLY A 67 -7.39 -8.17 9.06
N GLN A 68 -8.52 -7.52 9.37
CA GLN A 68 -8.80 -6.12 9.03
C GLN A 68 -7.84 -5.12 9.71
N ARG A 69 -7.12 -5.53 10.77
CA ARG A 69 -6.29 -4.65 11.62
C ARG A 69 -5.06 -4.06 10.92
N LEU A 70 -4.58 -4.65 9.83
CA LEU A 70 -3.43 -4.12 9.06
C LEU A 70 -3.85 -3.36 7.79
N ARG A 71 -5.15 -3.33 7.47
CA ARG A 71 -5.75 -2.37 6.52
C ARG A 71 -6.52 -1.28 7.28
N ASP A 72 -6.05 -0.95 8.48
CA ASP A 72 -6.60 0.16 9.25
C ASP A 72 -6.09 1.51 8.70
N GLY A 73 -6.74 2.58 9.13
CA GLY A 73 -6.37 3.93 8.74
C GLY A 73 -4.93 4.32 9.08
N VAL A 74 -4.35 3.70 10.13
CA VAL A 74 -3.01 4.01 10.61
C VAL A 74 -1.94 3.42 9.69
N ALA A 75 -2.11 2.18 9.23
CA ALA A 75 -1.21 1.57 8.25
C ALA A 75 -1.25 2.29 6.90
N ILE A 76 -2.44 2.69 6.44
CA ILE A 76 -2.61 3.46 5.20
C ILE A 76 -1.93 4.84 5.32
N LYS A 77 -2.14 5.58 6.43
CA LYS A 77 -1.48 6.86 6.67
C LYS A 77 0.05 6.76 6.71
N ARG A 78 0.60 5.72 7.34
CA ARG A 78 2.04 5.44 7.34
C ARG A 78 2.57 5.21 5.93
N THR A 79 1.82 4.46 5.12
CA THR A 79 2.15 4.18 3.72
C THR A 79 2.17 5.45 2.88
N VAL A 80 1.13 6.27 2.96
CA VAL A 80 1.05 7.57 2.27
C VAL A 80 2.22 8.45 2.65
N ARG A 81 2.49 8.62 3.95
CA ARG A 81 3.63 9.41 4.42
C ARG A 81 4.96 8.88 3.89
N ALA A 82 5.16 7.57 3.89
CA ALA A 82 6.39 6.97 3.37
C ALA A 82 6.57 7.23 1.86
N ILE A 83 5.48 7.17 1.08
CA ILE A 83 5.46 7.49 -0.35
C ILE A 83 5.81 8.97 -0.58
N GLU A 84 5.21 9.89 0.19
CA GLU A 84 5.49 11.34 0.12
C GLU A 84 6.94 11.68 0.50
N GLU A 85 7.47 11.07 1.57
CA GLU A 85 8.84 11.27 2.04
C GLU A 85 9.89 10.83 1.01
N MET A 86 9.54 9.87 0.15
CA MET A 86 10.38 9.42 -0.96
C MET A 86 10.26 10.33 -2.21
N GLY A 87 9.34 11.29 -2.19
CA GLY A 87 9.13 12.26 -3.28
C GLY A 87 8.19 11.78 -4.39
N TYR A 88 7.45 10.68 -4.19
CA TYR A 88 6.41 10.26 -5.12
C TYR A 88 5.16 11.13 -4.98
N VAL A 89 4.44 11.30 -6.09
CA VAL A 89 3.15 12.00 -6.10
C VAL A 89 2.06 11.06 -5.58
N VAL A 90 1.32 11.51 -4.56
CA VAL A 90 0.22 10.76 -3.97
C VAL A 90 -1.12 11.21 -4.53
N ASP A 91 -1.90 10.25 -5.02
CA ASP A 91 -3.28 10.44 -5.39
C ASP A 91 -4.20 10.20 -4.18
N HIS A 92 -4.46 11.25 -3.41
CA HIS A 92 -5.24 11.14 -2.16
C HIS A 92 -6.67 10.61 -2.36
N GLU A 93 -7.25 10.67 -3.56
CA GLU A 93 -8.56 10.08 -3.86
C GLU A 93 -8.50 8.53 -3.78
N LEU A 94 -7.39 7.95 -4.24
CA LEU A 94 -7.14 6.52 -4.23
C LEU A 94 -6.70 6.02 -2.85
N TRP A 95 -5.99 6.83 -2.08
CA TRP A 95 -5.55 6.43 -0.74
C TRP A 95 -6.63 6.63 0.34
N GLY A 96 -7.65 7.44 0.05
CA GLY A 96 -8.71 7.78 0.99
C GLY A 96 -8.30 8.90 1.94
N THR A 97 -9.28 9.53 2.57
CA THR A 97 -9.03 10.57 3.59
C THR A 97 -9.10 9.98 5.00
N ALA A 98 -8.63 10.71 6.01
CA ALA A 98 -8.78 10.34 7.41
C ALA A 98 -10.25 10.07 7.83
N ALA A 99 -11.25 10.51 7.07
CA ALA A 99 -12.67 10.26 7.32
C ALA A 99 -13.17 8.89 6.82
N GLU A 100 -12.49 8.28 5.83
CA GLU A 100 -12.73 6.87 5.44
C GLU A 100 -12.11 5.90 6.47
N CYS A 101 -11.37 6.42 7.46
CA CYS A 101 -10.98 5.67 8.65
C CYS A 101 -12.18 5.62 9.62
N ASN A 102 -12.96 4.56 9.53
CA ASN A 102 -14.05 4.30 10.47
C ASN A 102 -13.50 4.17 11.90
N ALA A 103 -13.83 5.15 12.76
CA ALA A 103 -13.72 5.02 14.21
C ALA A 103 -14.57 3.81 14.63
N PRO A 104 -13.96 2.78 15.25
CA PRO A 104 -13.00 2.90 16.35
C PRO A 104 -11.55 2.53 15.97
N SER A 105 -11.22 2.37 14.68
CA SER A 105 -9.86 1.96 14.27
C SER A 105 -8.79 3.06 14.32
N CYS A 106 -9.17 4.30 14.62
CA CYS A 106 -8.26 5.45 14.66
C CYS A 106 -8.12 6.13 16.03
N CYS A 107 -8.91 5.71 17.02
CA CYS A 107 -8.71 6.10 18.41
C CYS A 107 -8.26 4.85 19.14
N GLY A 108 -6.99 4.83 19.56
CA GLY A 108 -6.60 4.00 20.67
C GLY A 108 -7.28 4.55 21.92
N ASP A 109 -8.48 4.11 22.19
CA ASP A 109 -9.06 4.12 23.52
C ASP A 109 -8.63 2.76 24.13
N GLY A 110 -7.87 2.61 25.19
CA GLY A 110 -7.53 3.49 26.30
C GLY A 110 -7.27 2.54 27.49
N ASP A 111 -6.37 2.96 28.36
CA ASP A 111 -6.17 2.50 29.74
C ASP A 111 -5.50 1.14 30.04
N GLY A 112 -4.25 1.25 30.48
CA GLY A 112 -3.92 0.83 31.85
C GLY A 112 -3.14 -0.48 32.00
N CYS A 113 -1.86 -0.32 32.37
CA CYS A 113 -0.95 -1.33 32.95
C CYS A 113 -0.38 -2.40 31.99
#